data_AF-A0A7Y5G4J7-F1
#
_entry.id   AF-A0A7Y5G4J7-F1
#
_cell.length_a   1.000
_cell.length_b   1.000
_cell.length_c   1.000
_cell.angle_alpha   90.00
_cell.angle_beta   90.00
_cell.angle_gamma   90.00
#
_symmetry.space_group_name_H-M   'P 1'
#
loop_
_entity.id
_entity.type
_entity.pdbx_description
1 polymer ?
#
loop_
_entity_poly.entity_id
_entity_poly.type
_entity_poly.pdbx_seq_one_letter_code
_entity_poly.pdbx_strand_id
1 'polypeptide(L)'
;MKQRAAMMLEWILADFAVDNLNGLYTGGHSRTYPKQVKEQWDVGSSAFAWLLWGNTPFRPSGEAAILAMSGYLPPEIIHDIGTDRATPYVHKERKRTRHRIRFSEMKNAPVYKYSYMRKEYALGSSQGGLLQPIQQHTWDLTWAVDDPRGKHNTFFTIHPYSSPVELGMYFAEHLGPITELVVRSKTTYDSPDKWTGGSPYEQVFQHEDALITLCDIPPGTRFPHFAGFFSKDLSRREEDKSGWIFAQGGEALIAFYPLAKYEWQKDEDGDWRLLSKQLKNGGVVQIAPAADYASFEAFKKAVKALPLQATTKPKPGVRFTSLRGAQMEFTYDETPRVNGVAVDYENWPLFDGPFMHADKGSRKLELRYGKLRRVLDFNAVKIEEWVE
;
A
#
# COMPACT_ATOMS: atom_id res chain seq x y z
N MET A 1 -7.78 33.50 -3.97
CA MET A 1 -6.72 32.49 -4.19
C MET A 1 -6.16 31.92 -2.90
N LYS A 2 -5.77 32.75 -1.91
CA LYS A 2 -5.21 32.30 -0.62
C LYS A 2 -6.04 31.22 0.09
N GLN A 3 -7.35 31.43 0.26
CA GLN A 3 -8.24 30.45 0.91
C GLN A 3 -8.26 29.09 0.21
N ARG A 4 -8.38 29.08 -1.14
CA ARG A 4 -8.38 27.84 -1.93
C ARG A 4 -7.05 27.09 -1.81
N ALA A 5 -5.94 27.81 -1.75
CA ALA A 5 -4.62 27.21 -1.56
C ALA A 5 -4.50 26.58 -0.16
N ALA A 6 -4.95 27.28 0.89
CA ALA A 6 -4.98 26.75 2.26
C ALA A 6 -5.85 25.48 2.36
N MET A 7 -7.06 25.51 1.81
CA MET A 7 -7.96 24.35 1.79
C MET A 7 -7.35 23.16 1.03
N MET A 8 -6.66 23.40 -0.09
CA MET A 8 -6.01 22.32 -0.83
C MET A 8 -4.79 21.75 -0.09
N LEU A 9 -4.05 22.60 0.62
CA LEU A 9 -2.94 22.14 1.46
C LEU A 9 -3.46 21.29 2.62
N GLU A 10 -4.51 21.73 3.31
CA GLU A 10 -5.19 20.94 4.34
C GLU A 10 -5.73 19.61 3.80
N TRP A 11 -6.30 19.61 2.59
CA TRP A 11 -6.77 18.38 1.94
C TRP A 11 -5.63 17.36 1.73
N ILE A 12 -4.50 17.81 1.18
CA ILE A 12 -3.35 16.94 0.90
C ILE A 12 -2.70 16.46 2.21
N LEU A 13 -2.63 17.33 3.23
CA LEU A 13 -2.06 16.96 4.52
C LEU A 13 -2.96 16.00 5.30
N ALA A 14 -4.29 16.15 5.22
CA ALA A 14 -5.23 15.20 5.81
C ALA A 14 -5.15 13.82 5.14
N ASP A 15 -5.03 13.77 3.82
CA ASP A 15 -4.78 12.54 3.04
C ASP A 15 -3.49 11.84 3.50
N PHE A 16 -2.42 12.60 3.75
CA PHE A 16 -1.18 12.04 4.29
C PHE A 16 -1.30 11.61 5.77
N ALA A 17 -2.02 12.38 6.59
CA ALA A 17 -2.14 12.14 8.03
C ALA A 17 -2.75 10.76 8.36
N VAL A 18 -3.72 10.31 7.57
CA VAL A 18 -4.41 9.03 7.79
C VAL A 18 -3.62 7.80 7.33
N ASP A 19 -2.68 7.96 6.40
CA ASP A 19 -1.88 6.87 5.80
C ASP A 19 -0.41 6.85 6.27
N ASN A 20 -0.15 7.54 7.37
CA ASN A 20 1.16 7.70 7.97
C ASN A 20 1.39 6.71 9.14
N LEU A 21 2.57 6.11 9.26
CA LEU A 21 3.00 5.40 10.47
C LEU A 21 4.34 5.98 10.95
N ASN A 22 4.33 6.75 12.04
CA ASN A 22 5.54 7.39 12.60
C ASN A 22 6.39 8.14 11.56
N GLY A 23 5.70 8.87 10.68
CA GLY A 23 6.25 9.67 9.59
C GLY A 23 6.52 8.93 8.28
N LEU A 24 6.24 7.63 8.23
CA LEU A 24 6.39 6.80 7.03
C LEU A 24 5.06 6.76 6.27
N TYR A 25 5.09 7.00 4.96
CA TYR A 25 3.90 6.82 4.12
C TYR A 25 3.72 5.33 3.82
N THR A 26 2.53 4.79 4.06
CA THR A 26 2.29 3.34 4.05
C THR A 26 1.26 2.92 3.00
N GLY A 27 1.22 1.63 2.68
CA GLY A 27 0.19 1.02 1.84
C GLY A 27 0.36 1.23 0.35
N GLY A 28 -0.71 1.00 -0.42
CA GLY A 28 -0.68 1.14 -1.87
C GLY A 28 -0.51 2.58 -2.34
N HIS A 29 0.62 2.89 -2.99
CA HIS A 29 0.92 4.24 -3.48
C HIS A 29 1.72 4.24 -4.79
N SER A 30 2.08 5.43 -5.26
CA SER A 30 2.91 5.58 -6.46
C SER A 30 3.95 6.67 -6.27
N ARG A 31 4.85 6.80 -7.26
CA ARG A 31 5.98 7.73 -7.23
C ARG A 31 7.08 7.30 -6.24
N THR A 32 7.16 6.01 -5.95
CA THR A 32 8.28 5.42 -5.19
C THR A 32 9.41 4.95 -6.10
N TYR A 33 10.59 4.73 -5.54
CA TYR A 33 11.82 4.36 -6.22
C TYR A 33 12.43 3.09 -5.61
N PRO A 34 13.34 2.38 -6.30
CA PRO A 34 13.84 1.08 -5.82
C PRO A 34 14.44 1.07 -4.42
N LYS A 35 15.11 2.16 -4.00
CA LYS A 35 15.60 2.29 -2.64
C LYS A 35 14.46 2.56 -1.65
N GLN A 36 13.56 3.47 -2.01
CA GLN A 36 12.47 3.95 -1.16
C GLN A 36 11.40 2.90 -0.87
N VAL A 37 11.13 2.01 -1.83
CA VAL A 37 10.18 0.90 -1.62
C VAL A 37 10.69 -0.12 -0.60
N LYS A 38 12.00 -0.12 -0.32
CA LYS A 38 12.61 -0.93 0.74
C LYS A 38 12.77 -0.10 2.01
N GLU A 39 13.40 1.07 1.90
CA GLU A 39 13.65 2.01 2.99
C GLU A 39 12.61 3.14 2.97
N GLN A 40 11.47 2.90 3.61
CA GLN A 40 10.30 3.80 3.58
C GLN A 40 10.62 5.20 4.15
N TRP A 41 11.57 5.32 5.08
CA TRP A 41 12.02 6.62 5.58
C TRP A 41 12.66 7.47 4.48
N ASP A 42 13.25 6.85 3.46
CA ASP A 42 13.93 7.55 2.35
C ASP A 42 12.95 8.17 1.32
N VAL A 43 11.64 8.09 1.57
CA VAL A 43 10.61 8.76 0.78
C VAL A 43 10.61 10.27 1.08
N GLY A 44 10.19 11.10 0.12
CA GLY A 44 10.13 12.56 0.29
C GLY A 44 9.09 13.03 1.33
N SER A 45 8.01 12.26 1.53
CA SER A 45 6.95 12.56 2.50
C SER A 45 7.45 12.57 3.94
N SER A 46 8.48 11.76 4.28
CA SER A 46 9.06 11.71 5.64
C SER A 46 9.65 13.05 6.06
N ALA A 47 10.11 13.88 5.11
CA ALA A 47 10.57 15.25 5.40
C ALA A 47 9.42 16.15 5.88
N PHE A 48 8.23 16.00 5.29
CA PHE A 48 7.03 16.74 5.69
C PHE A 48 6.47 16.21 7.01
N ALA A 49 6.52 14.90 7.24
CA ALA A 49 6.15 14.32 8.52
C ALA A 49 7.01 14.85 9.67
N TRP A 50 8.33 14.88 9.49
CA TRP A 50 9.22 15.48 10.48
C TRP A 50 8.87 16.95 10.74
N LEU A 51 8.69 17.73 9.67
CA LEU A 51 8.42 19.17 9.78
C LEU A 51 7.07 19.47 10.43
N LEU A 52 6.02 18.70 10.09
CA LEU A 52 4.63 19.01 10.44
C LEU A 52 4.13 18.29 11.68
N TRP A 53 4.69 17.11 11.99
CA TRP A 53 4.24 16.26 13.09
C TRP A 53 5.33 15.95 14.11
N GLY A 54 6.61 16.16 13.78
CA GLY A 54 7.73 15.86 14.68
C GLY A 54 7.84 14.37 15.08
N ASN A 55 7.16 13.46 14.39
CA ASN A 55 7.01 12.04 14.77
C ASN A 55 7.97 11.09 14.05
N THR A 56 8.99 11.63 13.38
CA THR A 56 10.00 10.85 12.64
C THR A 56 11.35 11.58 12.65
N PRO A 57 12.50 10.88 12.50
CA PRO A 57 13.81 11.54 12.50
C PRO A 57 13.95 12.60 11.40
N PHE A 58 14.78 13.61 11.70
CA PHE A 58 15.06 14.73 10.81
C PHE A 58 15.46 14.28 9.40
N ARG A 59 14.72 14.78 8.40
CA ARG A 59 14.99 14.57 6.98
C ARG A 59 14.84 15.88 6.22
N PRO A 60 15.91 16.65 5.99
CA PRO A 60 15.82 17.89 5.23
C PRO A 60 15.55 17.61 3.75
N SER A 61 14.70 18.43 3.14
CA SER A 61 14.51 18.48 1.69
C SER A 61 14.26 19.92 1.24
N GLY A 62 14.53 20.22 -0.03
CA GLY A 62 14.25 21.54 -0.59
C GLY A 62 12.75 21.87 -0.55
N GLU A 63 11.91 20.85 -0.78
CA GLU A 63 10.46 20.98 -0.77
C GLU A 63 9.92 21.26 0.64
N ALA A 64 10.44 20.58 1.68
CA ALA A 64 10.07 20.87 3.07
C ALA A 64 10.56 22.27 3.50
N ALA A 65 11.72 22.73 3.03
CA ALA A 65 12.23 24.07 3.30
C ALA A 65 11.30 25.17 2.75
N ILE A 66 10.71 24.97 1.55
CA ILE A 66 9.72 25.89 0.99
C ILE A 66 8.51 26.01 1.93
N LEU A 67 8.01 24.90 2.47
CA LEU A 67 6.89 24.92 3.40
C LEU A 67 7.27 25.61 4.72
N ALA A 68 8.43 25.30 5.28
CA ALA A 68 8.92 25.91 6.52
C ALA A 68 9.05 27.45 6.41
N MET A 69 9.50 27.95 5.25
CA MET A 69 9.64 29.39 4.99
C MET A 69 8.31 30.10 4.65
N SER A 70 7.23 29.35 4.41
CA SER A 70 5.94 29.93 4.02
C SER A 70 5.15 30.56 5.18
N GLY A 71 5.51 30.22 6.43
CA GLY A 71 4.73 30.57 7.62
C GLY A 71 3.42 29.80 7.77
N TYR A 72 3.17 28.78 6.93
CA TYR A 72 2.02 27.90 7.06
C TYR A 72 2.19 26.95 8.26
N LEU A 73 1.12 26.81 9.04
CA LEU A 73 0.98 25.79 10.08
C LEU A 73 -0.30 25.00 9.80
N PRO A 74 -0.26 23.66 9.85
CA PRO A 74 -1.46 22.86 9.71
C PRO A 74 -2.39 23.12 10.92
N PRO A 75 -3.72 23.07 10.73
CA PRO A 75 -4.64 23.11 11.86
C PRO A 75 -4.40 21.92 12.80
N GLU A 76 -4.60 22.13 14.10
CA GLU A 76 -4.35 21.15 15.18
C GLU A 76 -4.98 19.79 14.88
N ILE A 77 -6.22 19.78 14.36
CA ILE A 77 -6.93 18.55 13.99
C ILE A 77 -6.13 17.64 13.02
N ILE A 78 -5.40 18.21 12.06
CA ILE A 78 -4.60 17.41 11.10
C ILE A 78 -3.33 16.86 11.77
N HIS A 79 -2.73 17.63 12.69
CA HIS A 79 -1.61 17.16 13.47
C HIS A 79 -2.02 15.97 14.35
N ASP A 80 -3.15 16.09 15.03
CA ASP A 80 -3.67 15.06 15.92
C ASP A 80 -4.01 13.77 15.16
N ILE A 81 -4.71 13.88 14.03
CA ILE A 81 -4.96 12.73 13.13
C ILE A 81 -3.63 12.10 12.66
N GLY A 82 -2.62 12.92 12.35
CA GLY A 82 -1.33 12.47 11.84
C GLY A 82 -0.45 11.73 12.87
N THR A 83 -0.73 11.92 14.17
CA THR A 83 0.10 11.43 15.27
C THR A 83 -0.61 10.44 16.21
N ASP A 84 -1.95 10.40 16.21
CA ASP A 84 -2.71 9.45 17.02
C ASP A 84 -2.80 8.06 16.37
N ARG A 85 -2.17 7.07 16.99
CA ARG A 85 -2.26 5.64 16.63
C ARG A 85 -2.81 4.79 17.78
N ALA A 86 -3.48 5.39 18.76
CA ALA A 86 -3.98 4.72 19.95
C ALA A 86 -5.06 3.68 19.63
N THR A 87 -5.92 3.96 18.64
CA THR A 87 -6.98 3.04 18.20
C THR A 87 -6.71 2.58 16.77
N PRO A 88 -6.71 1.26 16.50
CA PRO A 88 -6.65 0.74 15.14
C PRO A 88 -7.80 1.25 14.27
N TYR A 89 -7.52 1.54 13.00
CA TYR A 89 -8.56 1.99 12.07
C TYR A 89 -8.37 1.48 10.65
N VAL A 90 -9.51 1.41 9.95
CA VAL A 90 -9.54 1.23 8.50
C VAL A 90 -9.71 2.61 7.86
N HIS A 91 -8.93 2.87 6.82
CA HIS A 91 -9.11 3.99 5.92
C HIS A 91 -9.25 3.51 4.48
N LYS A 92 -10.18 4.10 3.75
CA LYS A 92 -10.52 3.76 2.37
C LYS A 92 -10.48 5.01 1.53
N GLU A 93 -9.91 4.88 0.33
CA GLU A 93 -9.79 6.01 -0.59
C GLU A 93 -10.15 5.61 -2.00
N ARG A 94 -10.74 6.54 -2.75
CA ARG A 94 -10.91 6.43 -4.18
C ARG A 94 -10.05 7.46 -4.88
N LYS A 95 -9.00 7.00 -5.58
CA LYS A 95 -8.17 7.84 -6.45
C LYS A 95 -8.47 7.56 -7.91
N ARG A 96 -7.64 8.11 -8.80
CA ARG A 96 -7.67 7.80 -10.22
C ARG A 96 -6.25 7.60 -10.75
N THR A 97 -6.13 6.84 -11.82
CA THR A 97 -4.89 6.77 -12.58
C THR A 97 -4.57 8.12 -13.23
N ARG A 98 -3.32 8.24 -13.70
CA ARG A 98 -2.98 9.25 -14.72
C ARG A 98 -3.88 9.09 -15.94
N HIS A 99 -4.01 10.16 -16.71
CA HIS A 99 -4.80 10.13 -17.94
C HIS A 99 -4.17 9.14 -18.93
N ARG A 100 -4.97 8.16 -19.37
CA ARG A 100 -4.57 7.15 -20.34
C ARG A 100 -4.79 7.70 -21.75
N ILE A 101 -3.69 7.89 -22.46
CA ILE A 101 -3.65 8.56 -23.77
C ILE A 101 -3.97 7.56 -24.89
N ARG A 102 -3.51 6.30 -24.76
CA ARG A 102 -3.65 5.22 -25.76
C ARG A 102 -3.96 3.88 -25.07
N PHE A 103 -4.33 2.87 -25.86
CA PHE A 103 -4.52 1.46 -25.43
C PHE A 103 -5.54 1.22 -24.31
N SER A 104 -6.41 2.19 -24.04
CA SER A 104 -7.51 2.04 -23.09
C SER A 104 -8.64 3.01 -23.44
N GLU A 105 -9.87 2.51 -23.44
CA GLU A 105 -11.08 3.32 -23.58
C GLU A 105 -11.36 4.13 -22.29
N MET A 106 -10.97 3.60 -21.12
CA MET A 106 -11.15 4.26 -19.84
C MET A 106 -10.01 5.26 -19.56
N LYS A 107 -10.27 6.55 -19.80
CA LYS A 107 -9.25 7.61 -19.68
C LYS A 107 -8.68 7.81 -18.28
N ASN A 108 -9.49 7.68 -17.24
CA ASN A 108 -9.08 7.88 -15.85
C ASN A 108 -9.71 6.79 -14.99
N ALA A 109 -9.08 5.62 -14.95
CA ALA A 109 -9.61 4.50 -14.19
C ALA A 109 -9.60 4.80 -12.69
N PRO A 110 -10.64 4.40 -11.95
CA PRO A 110 -10.66 4.53 -10.50
C PRO A 110 -9.58 3.62 -9.88
N VAL A 111 -9.04 4.09 -8.76
CA VAL A 111 -8.12 3.34 -7.90
C VAL A 111 -8.75 3.26 -6.53
N TYR A 112 -8.81 2.07 -5.96
CA TYR A 112 -9.40 1.81 -4.66
C TYR A 112 -8.28 1.42 -3.72
N LYS A 113 -8.05 2.26 -2.71
CA LYS A 113 -7.08 1.99 -1.65
C LYS A 113 -7.81 1.56 -0.38
N TYR A 114 -7.17 0.65 0.34
CA TYR A 114 -7.58 0.18 1.64
C TYR A 114 -6.34 0.14 2.56
N SER A 115 -6.41 0.82 3.68
CA SER A 115 -5.37 0.85 4.70
C SER A 115 -5.95 0.37 6.02
N TYR A 116 -5.21 -0.47 6.73
CA TYR A 116 -5.47 -0.83 8.12
C TYR A 116 -4.28 -0.37 8.95
N MET A 117 -4.51 0.65 9.76
CA MET A 117 -3.49 1.32 10.55
C MET A 117 -3.57 0.85 12.01
N ARG A 118 -2.41 0.55 12.58
CA ARG A 118 -2.18 0.33 14.01
C ARG A 118 -0.92 1.06 14.45
N LYS A 119 -0.67 1.12 15.76
CA LYS A 119 0.61 1.64 16.28
C LYS A 119 1.79 0.72 15.95
N GLU A 120 1.58 -0.59 15.87
CA GLU A 120 2.65 -1.57 15.63
C GLU A 120 2.99 -1.69 14.14
N TYR A 121 1.99 -1.55 13.27
CA TYR A 121 2.13 -1.70 11.83
C TYR A 121 0.98 -1.05 11.06
N ALA A 122 1.20 -0.85 9.77
CA ALA A 122 0.19 -0.53 8.79
C ALA A 122 0.23 -1.59 7.68
N LEU A 123 -0.93 -2.17 7.37
CA LEU A 123 -1.10 -2.98 6.17
C LEU A 123 -1.95 -2.16 5.21
N GLY A 124 -1.47 -1.88 4.02
CA GLY A 124 -2.24 -1.12 3.04
C GLY A 124 -2.04 -1.62 1.64
N SER A 125 -3.08 -1.46 0.82
CA SER A 125 -3.11 -1.93 -0.55
C SER A 125 -3.93 -1.03 -1.45
N SER A 126 -3.64 -1.11 -2.74
CA SER A 126 -4.57 -0.81 -3.82
C SER A 126 -5.09 -2.12 -4.39
N GLN A 127 -6.09 -2.07 -5.26
CA GLN A 127 -6.69 -3.27 -5.86
C GLN A 127 -5.75 -4.08 -6.78
N GLY A 128 -4.51 -3.62 -7.01
CA GLY A 128 -3.59 -4.17 -8.00
C GLY A 128 -3.88 -3.68 -9.42
N GLY A 129 -3.36 -4.41 -10.38
CA GLY A 129 -3.43 -4.09 -11.80
C GLY A 129 -2.44 -3.02 -12.23
N LEU A 130 -2.56 -2.61 -13.49
CA LEU A 130 -1.74 -1.57 -14.09
C LEU A 130 -2.34 -0.17 -13.83
N LEU A 131 -2.00 0.42 -12.68
CA LEU A 131 -2.47 1.76 -12.28
C LEU A 131 -1.45 2.85 -12.66
N GLN A 132 -0.16 2.52 -12.57
CA GLN A 132 0.97 3.32 -13.04
C GLN A 132 2.16 2.38 -13.40
N PRO A 133 2.84 2.58 -14.55
CA PRO A 133 3.76 1.56 -15.07
C PRO A 133 5.13 1.45 -14.37
N ILE A 134 5.69 2.56 -13.88
CA ILE A 134 7.12 2.62 -13.52
C ILE A 134 7.39 2.51 -12.00
N GLN A 135 6.56 3.18 -11.21
CA GLN A 135 6.80 3.56 -9.81
C GLN A 135 5.57 3.28 -8.93
N GLN A 136 4.69 2.39 -9.38
CA GLN A 136 3.59 1.88 -8.56
C GLN A 136 4.14 0.95 -7.48
N HIS A 137 3.52 1.02 -6.32
CA HIS A 137 3.68 0.08 -5.22
C HIS A 137 2.28 -0.38 -4.84
N THR A 138 1.94 -1.61 -5.21
CA THR A 138 0.55 -2.08 -5.13
C THR A 138 0.08 -2.17 -3.68
N TRP A 139 0.93 -2.68 -2.79
CA TRP A 139 0.62 -2.90 -1.38
C TRP A 139 1.91 -3.13 -0.60
N ASP A 140 1.83 -2.94 0.72
CA ASP A 140 2.82 -3.43 1.66
C ASP A 140 2.27 -3.53 3.09
N LEU A 141 2.98 -4.33 3.88
CA LEU A 141 3.06 -4.19 5.32
C LEU A 141 4.25 -3.28 5.64
N THR A 142 4.04 -2.20 6.37
CA THR A 142 5.10 -1.43 7.04
C THR A 142 4.96 -1.59 8.56
N TRP A 143 6.04 -1.91 9.28
CA TRP A 143 6.00 -1.99 10.75
C TRP A 143 6.75 -0.85 11.42
N ALA A 144 6.32 -0.49 12.62
CA ALA A 144 6.96 0.55 13.41
C ALA A 144 8.35 0.10 13.90
N VAL A 145 9.29 1.03 13.87
CA VAL A 145 10.64 0.91 14.42
C VAL A 145 11.03 2.25 15.06
N ASP A 146 11.88 2.22 16.09
CA ASP A 146 12.26 3.44 16.82
C ASP A 146 13.05 4.43 15.93
N ASP A 147 13.93 3.91 15.09
CA ASP A 147 14.68 4.68 14.10
C ASP A 147 14.60 3.99 12.73
N PRO A 148 13.84 4.53 11.77
CA PRO A 148 13.64 3.91 10.46
C PRO A 148 14.77 4.20 9.46
N ARG A 149 15.80 4.98 9.83
CA ARG A 149 16.92 5.30 8.92
C ARG A 149 17.73 4.05 8.57
N GLY A 150 17.89 3.77 7.28
CA GLY A 150 18.59 2.58 6.79
C GLY A 150 17.87 1.26 7.07
N LYS A 151 16.62 1.30 7.54
CA LYS A 151 15.81 0.11 7.83
C LYS A 151 14.91 -0.25 6.66
N HIS A 152 14.81 -1.53 6.38
CA HIS A 152 13.89 -2.08 5.40
C HIS A 152 12.62 -2.57 6.10
N ASN A 153 11.88 -1.70 6.78
CA ASN A 153 10.77 -2.10 7.65
C ASN A 153 9.47 -2.41 6.89
N THR A 154 9.56 -3.20 5.82
CA THR A 154 8.45 -3.50 4.91
C THR A 154 8.45 -4.96 4.41
N PHE A 155 7.27 -5.44 4.03
CA PHE A 155 7.03 -6.73 3.38
C PHE A 155 5.95 -6.55 2.30
N PHE A 156 6.22 -7.03 1.09
CA PHE A 156 5.29 -6.97 -0.04
C PHE A 156 5.62 -8.02 -1.09
N THR A 157 4.76 -8.12 -2.11
CA THR A 157 5.01 -8.96 -3.29
C THR A 157 4.80 -8.16 -4.57
N ILE A 158 5.35 -8.66 -5.67
CA ILE A 158 5.21 -8.06 -6.99
C ILE A 158 5.30 -9.13 -8.09
N HIS A 159 4.54 -8.97 -9.17
CA HIS A 159 4.93 -9.50 -10.48
C HIS A 159 5.63 -8.39 -11.28
N PRO A 160 6.95 -8.45 -11.47
CA PRO A 160 7.64 -7.43 -12.24
C PRO A 160 7.19 -7.51 -13.71
N TYR A 161 6.79 -6.38 -14.26
CA TYR A 161 6.30 -6.31 -15.64
C TYR A 161 6.79 -5.04 -16.31
N SER A 162 7.21 -5.12 -17.58
CA SER A 162 7.52 -3.94 -18.39
C SER A 162 6.98 -4.14 -19.80
N SER A 163 6.50 -3.06 -20.41
CA SER A 163 6.04 -3.10 -21.79
C SER A 163 6.04 -1.71 -22.44
N PRO A 164 6.40 -1.59 -23.74
CA PRO A 164 6.19 -0.34 -24.47
C PRO A 164 4.69 0.02 -24.56
N VAL A 165 3.79 -0.96 -24.50
CA VAL A 165 2.32 -0.72 -24.52
C VAL A 165 1.86 -0.05 -23.23
N GLU A 166 2.34 -0.50 -22.06
CA GLU A 166 2.00 0.17 -20.80
C GLU A 166 2.58 1.57 -20.70
N LEU A 167 3.78 1.80 -21.25
CA LEU A 167 4.35 3.14 -21.30
C LEU A 167 3.53 4.03 -22.24
N GLY A 168 3.27 3.57 -23.46
CA GLY A 168 2.50 4.33 -24.45
C GLY A 168 1.05 4.60 -24.01
N MET A 169 0.54 3.89 -22.99
CA MET A 169 -0.73 4.20 -22.35
C MET A 169 -0.67 5.53 -21.58
N TYR A 170 0.46 5.88 -20.95
CA TYR A 170 0.59 7.02 -20.03
C TYR A 170 1.55 8.12 -20.50
N PHE A 171 2.30 7.87 -21.57
CA PHE A 171 3.38 8.73 -22.06
C PHE A 171 3.19 9.02 -23.57
N ALA A 172 3.65 10.18 -24.03
CA ALA A 172 3.38 10.68 -25.38
C ALA A 172 4.41 10.21 -26.42
N GLU A 173 5.54 9.67 -25.97
CA GLU A 173 6.65 9.20 -26.77
C GLU A 173 6.25 8.07 -27.73
N HIS A 174 7.04 7.86 -28.78
CA HIS A 174 6.86 6.78 -29.75
C HIS A 174 7.19 5.42 -29.13
N LEU A 175 6.40 4.39 -29.45
CA LEU A 175 6.52 3.05 -28.84
C LEU A 175 7.88 2.38 -29.05
N GLY A 176 8.55 2.63 -30.16
CA GLY A 176 9.86 2.04 -30.46
C GLY A 176 10.91 2.41 -29.40
N PRO A 177 11.23 3.70 -29.22
CA PRO A 177 12.27 4.13 -28.27
C PRO A 177 11.80 4.25 -26.81
N ILE A 178 10.50 4.15 -26.52
CA ILE A 178 9.96 4.56 -25.21
C ILE A 178 10.56 3.80 -24.02
N THR A 179 10.79 2.50 -24.16
CA THR A 179 11.38 1.68 -23.10
C THR A 179 12.80 2.14 -22.80
N GLU A 180 13.62 2.36 -23.84
CA GLU A 180 15.00 2.85 -23.69
C GLU A 180 15.04 4.23 -23.02
N LEU A 181 14.18 5.15 -23.46
CA LEU A 181 14.07 6.50 -22.90
C LEU A 181 13.73 6.46 -21.40
N VAL A 182 12.80 5.58 -21.00
CA VAL A 182 12.45 5.42 -19.59
C VAL A 182 13.62 4.84 -18.80
N VAL A 183 14.28 3.78 -19.31
CA VAL A 183 15.41 3.12 -18.64
C VAL A 183 16.55 4.09 -18.36
N ARG A 184 16.82 5.06 -19.25
CA ARG A 184 17.84 6.11 -19.02
C ARG A 184 17.64 6.92 -17.73
N SER A 185 16.39 7.07 -17.27
CA SER A 185 16.07 7.83 -16.04
C SER A 185 15.55 6.96 -14.89
N LYS A 186 15.15 5.72 -15.19
CA LYS A 186 14.56 4.72 -14.29
C LYS A 186 15.20 3.37 -14.62
N THR A 187 16.45 3.23 -14.21
CA THR A 187 17.36 2.14 -14.62
C THR A 187 16.81 0.74 -14.34
N THR A 188 15.92 0.59 -13.36
CA THR A 188 15.30 -0.70 -13.00
C THR A 188 13.97 -0.98 -13.71
N TYR A 189 13.43 -0.06 -14.52
CA TYR A 189 12.09 -0.22 -15.10
C TYR A 189 11.94 -1.50 -15.92
N ASP A 190 12.94 -1.82 -16.73
CA ASP A 190 12.97 -3.00 -17.60
C ASP A 190 13.90 -4.09 -17.03
N SER A 191 13.71 -4.42 -15.75
CA SER A 191 14.46 -5.47 -15.06
C SER A 191 13.52 -6.54 -14.50
N PRO A 192 13.87 -7.84 -14.61
CA PRO A 192 13.15 -8.90 -13.89
C PRO A 192 13.27 -8.75 -12.38
N ASP A 193 14.30 -8.07 -11.87
CA ASP A 193 14.58 -8.01 -10.44
C ASP A 193 13.97 -6.77 -9.76
N LYS A 194 13.19 -5.98 -10.49
CA LYS A 194 12.63 -4.73 -9.97
C LYS A 194 11.59 -4.95 -8.87
N TRP A 195 11.59 -4.04 -7.91
CA TRP A 195 10.64 -4.00 -6.79
C TRP A 195 9.55 -2.93 -6.93
N THR A 196 9.52 -2.22 -8.06
CA THR A 196 8.56 -1.14 -8.33
C THR A 196 7.93 -1.31 -9.71
N GLY A 197 6.66 -0.93 -9.82
CA GLY A 197 5.87 -1.03 -11.04
C GLY A 197 4.55 -1.76 -10.78
N GLY A 198 3.59 -1.55 -11.69
CA GLY A 198 2.35 -2.30 -11.70
C GLY A 198 2.43 -3.48 -12.65
N SER A 199 1.53 -4.44 -12.48
CA SER A 199 1.34 -5.53 -13.44
C SER A 199 -0.13 -5.62 -13.84
N PRO A 200 -0.47 -5.77 -15.12
CA PRO A 200 -1.85 -6.05 -15.53
C PRO A 200 -2.32 -7.44 -15.07
N TYR A 201 -1.42 -8.27 -14.55
CA TYR A 201 -1.68 -9.65 -14.15
C TYR A 201 -1.69 -9.86 -12.65
N GLU A 202 -1.62 -8.80 -11.85
CA GLU A 202 -1.66 -8.83 -10.38
C GLU A 202 -2.98 -8.23 -9.90
N GLN A 203 -3.64 -8.86 -8.94
CA GLN A 203 -4.78 -8.30 -8.24
C GLN A 203 -4.64 -8.53 -6.74
N VAL A 204 -5.04 -7.55 -5.94
CA VAL A 204 -4.88 -7.57 -4.48
C VAL A 204 -6.20 -7.25 -3.80
N PHE A 205 -6.49 -7.98 -2.74
CA PHE A 205 -7.65 -7.78 -1.90
C PHE A 205 -7.27 -7.83 -0.43
N GLN A 206 -7.66 -6.82 0.33
CA GLN A 206 -7.37 -6.70 1.75
C GLN A 206 -8.66 -6.55 2.56
N HIS A 207 -8.65 -7.11 3.77
CA HIS A 207 -9.61 -6.80 4.81
C HIS A 207 -8.91 -6.74 6.16
N GLU A 208 -8.90 -5.57 6.79
CA GLU A 208 -8.16 -5.31 8.03
C GLU A 208 -6.70 -5.81 7.98
N ASP A 209 -6.37 -6.79 8.81
CA ASP A 209 -5.04 -7.36 9.02
C ASP A 209 -4.70 -8.56 8.12
N ALA A 210 -5.57 -8.86 7.15
CA ALA A 210 -5.39 -9.93 6.20
C ALA A 210 -5.42 -9.42 4.75
N LEU A 211 -4.59 -10.01 3.90
CA LEU A 211 -4.48 -9.66 2.48
C LEU A 211 -4.29 -10.90 1.61
N ILE A 212 -4.90 -10.90 0.44
CA ILE A 212 -4.75 -11.91 -0.60
C ILE A 212 -4.22 -11.20 -1.84
N THR A 213 -3.10 -11.69 -2.38
CA THR A 213 -2.53 -11.26 -3.66
C THR A 213 -2.58 -12.41 -4.64
N LEU A 214 -3.01 -12.17 -5.87
CA LEU A 214 -3.18 -13.19 -6.91
C LEU A 214 -2.56 -12.74 -8.22
N CYS A 215 -1.88 -13.66 -8.92
CA CYS A 215 -1.36 -13.42 -10.25
C CYS A 215 -1.78 -14.51 -11.24
N ASP A 216 -2.35 -14.12 -12.39
CA ASP A 216 -2.61 -15.00 -13.54
C ASP A 216 -1.82 -14.50 -14.75
N ILE A 217 -0.56 -14.96 -14.85
CA ILE A 217 0.42 -14.51 -15.83
C ILE A 217 0.28 -15.34 -17.12
N PRO A 218 -0.04 -14.73 -18.28
CA PRO A 218 -0.08 -15.46 -19.54
C PRO A 218 1.27 -16.06 -19.93
N PRO A 219 1.31 -17.24 -20.58
CA PRO A 219 2.54 -17.77 -21.16
C PRO A 219 3.17 -16.79 -22.15
N GLY A 220 4.50 -16.67 -22.12
CA GLY A 220 5.24 -15.73 -22.98
C GLY A 220 5.27 -14.28 -22.47
N THR A 221 4.60 -13.98 -21.35
CA THR A 221 4.73 -12.69 -20.66
C THR A 221 6.18 -12.43 -20.26
N ARG A 222 6.62 -11.18 -20.39
CA ARG A 222 7.94 -10.73 -19.96
C ARG A 222 8.07 -10.85 -18.44
N PHE A 223 9.22 -11.35 -17.98
CA PHE A 223 9.53 -11.64 -16.56
C PHE A 223 8.46 -12.52 -15.87
N PRO A 224 8.23 -13.75 -16.36
CA PRO A 224 7.10 -14.58 -15.95
C PRO A 224 7.31 -15.22 -14.56
N HIS A 225 7.35 -14.41 -13.51
CA HIS A 225 7.54 -14.85 -12.15
C HIS A 225 6.85 -13.93 -11.14
N PHE A 226 6.57 -14.48 -9.97
CA PHE A 226 6.10 -13.78 -8.79
C PHE A 226 7.25 -13.62 -7.80
N ALA A 227 7.39 -12.46 -7.19
CA ALA A 227 8.44 -12.16 -6.22
C ALA A 227 7.85 -11.66 -4.90
N GLY A 228 8.39 -12.12 -3.76
CA GLY A 228 8.10 -11.58 -2.43
C GLY A 228 9.36 -10.96 -1.83
N PHE A 229 9.26 -9.71 -1.36
CA PHE A 229 10.32 -9.00 -0.67
C PHE A 229 10.25 -9.29 0.82
N PHE A 230 11.24 -9.98 1.36
CA PHE A 230 11.40 -10.25 2.78
C PHE A 230 12.62 -9.49 3.29
N SER A 231 12.36 -8.46 4.10
CA SER A 231 13.39 -7.60 4.66
C SER A 231 14.51 -8.35 5.39
N LYS A 232 15.74 -7.84 5.25
CA LYS A 232 16.88 -8.23 6.08
C LYS A 232 16.73 -7.86 7.56
N ASP A 233 15.87 -6.90 7.90
CA ASP A 233 15.62 -6.44 9.27
C ASP A 233 14.55 -7.26 10.00
N LEU A 234 14.04 -8.34 9.39
CA LEU A 234 13.20 -9.31 10.09
C LEU A 234 14.01 -9.99 11.20
N SER A 235 13.49 -9.97 12.43
CA SER A 235 14.12 -10.62 13.58
C SER A 235 13.92 -12.14 13.55
N ARG A 236 12.89 -12.61 12.86
CA ARG A 236 12.60 -14.04 12.62
C ARG A 236 12.06 -14.23 11.21
N ARG A 237 12.41 -15.37 10.59
CA ARG A 237 11.82 -15.87 9.35
C ARG A 237 11.96 -17.40 9.36
N GLU A 238 10.83 -18.10 9.43
CA GLU A 238 10.76 -19.55 9.62
C GLU A 238 9.76 -20.16 8.63
N GLU A 239 10.21 -21.16 7.87
CA GLU A 239 9.33 -22.01 7.05
C GLU A 239 8.75 -23.11 7.94
N ASP A 240 7.42 -23.22 8.00
CA ASP A 240 6.72 -24.26 8.74
C ASP A 240 6.18 -25.34 7.80
N LYS A 241 6.09 -26.58 8.29
CA LYS A 241 5.61 -27.74 7.51
C LYS A 241 4.16 -27.60 7.04
N SER A 242 3.38 -26.70 7.62
CA SER A 242 2.03 -26.33 7.17
C SER A 242 2.00 -25.57 5.84
N GLY A 243 3.16 -25.10 5.34
CA GLY A 243 3.26 -24.27 4.14
C GLY A 243 3.26 -22.77 4.43
N TRP A 244 2.98 -22.37 5.68
CA TRP A 244 3.14 -20.98 6.12
C TRP A 244 4.61 -20.63 6.32
N ILE A 245 4.98 -19.43 5.89
CA ILE A 245 6.21 -18.74 6.26
C ILE A 245 5.86 -17.76 7.36
N PHE A 246 6.45 -17.91 8.53
CA PHE A 246 6.26 -17.03 9.66
C PHE A 246 7.45 -16.08 9.80
N ALA A 247 7.19 -14.82 10.05
CA ALA A 247 8.24 -13.83 10.25
C ALA A 247 7.85 -12.83 11.33
N GLN A 248 8.82 -12.04 11.79
CA GLN A 248 8.59 -10.95 12.73
C GLN A 248 9.40 -9.73 12.33
N GLY A 249 8.73 -8.59 12.19
CA GLY A 249 9.32 -7.27 11.96
C GLY A 249 8.86 -6.32 13.06
N GLY A 250 9.78 -5.88 13.93
CA GLY A 250 9.41 -5.15 15.15
C GLY A 250 8.35 -5.92 15.96
N GLU A 251 7.25 -5.23 16.27
CA GLU A 251 6.09 -5.81 16.98
C GLU A 251 5.05 -6.44 16.03
N ALA A 252 5.29 -6.49 14.72
CA ALA A 252 4.41 -7.14 13.76
C ALA A 252 4.78 -8.63 13.59
N LEU A 253 3.85 -9.51 13.96
CA LEU A 253 3.91 -10.94 13.64
C LEU A 253 3.29 -11.17 12.26
N ILE A 254 4.02 -11.84 11.39
CA ILE A 254 3.71 -11.98 9.97
C ILE A 254 3.55 -13.46 9.66
N ALA A 255 2.45 -13.83 9.00
CA ALA A 255 2.29 -15.13 8.38
C ALA A 255 1.99 -14.94 6.89
N PHE A 256 2.77 -15.61 6.04
CA PHE A 256 2.62 -15.59 4.59
C PHE A 256 2.46 -17.02 4.05
N TYR A 257 1.39 -17.29 3.32
CA TYR A 257 1.14 -18.56 2.66
C TYR A 257 1.29 -18.38 1.14
N PRO A 258 2.39 -18.82 0.52
CA PRO A 258 2.55 -18.80 -0.93
C PRO A 258 1.64 -19.84 -1.59
N LEU A 259 0.98 -19.48 -2.69
CA LEU A 259 0.07 -20.38 -3.41
C LEU A 259 0.79 -21.41 -4.30
N ALA A 260 2.08 -21.20 -4.56
CA ALA A 260 2.85 -22.05 -5.47
C ALA A 260 4.30 -22.22 -4.99
N LYS A 261 5.01 -23.19 -5.59
CA LYS A 261 6.41 -23.48 -5.28
C LYS A 261 7.30 -22.26 -5.51
N TYR A 262 8.26 -22.05 -4.63
CA TYR A 262 9.19 -20.93 -4.69
C TYR A 262 10.62 -21.37 -4.35
N GLU A 263 11.56 -20.46 -4.60
CA GLU A 263 12.96 -20.55 -4.24
C GLU A 263 13.36 -19.29 -3.47
N TRP A 264 14.27 -19.42 -2.50
CA TRP A 264 14.86 -18.26 -1.84
C TRP A 264 16.09 -17.78 -2.60
N GLN A 265 16.17 -16.48 -2.77
CA GLN A 265 17.34 -15.78 -3.26
C GLN A 265 17.71 -14.67 -2.28
N LYS A 266 18.95 -14.21 -2.35
CA LYS A 266 19.43 -13.08 -1.57
C LYS A 266 19.78 -11.94 -2.51
N ASP A 267 19.12 -10.81 -2.31
CA ASP A 267 19.41 -9.58 -3.04
C ASP A 267 20.75 -8.99 -2.54
N GLU A 268 21.37 -8.13 -3.36
CA GLU A 268 22.67 -7.51 -3.08
C GLU A 268 22.69 -6.75 -1.74
N ASP A 269 21.58 -6.11 -1.37
CA ASP A 269 21.44 -5.33 -0.14
C ASP A 269 21.25 -6.20 1.13
N GLY A 270 21.23 -7.52 0.97
CA GLY A 270 21.06 -8.52 2.03
C GLY A 270 19.63 -8.97 2.28
N ASP A 271 18.65 -8.38 1.60
CA ASP A 271 17.24 -8.78 1.67
C ASP A 271 17.00 -10.17 1.06
N TRP A 272 15.93 -10.80 1.48
CA TRP A 272 15.50 -12.09 0.96
C TRP A 272 14.43 -11.91 -0.11
N ARG A 273 14.61 -12.59 -1.23
CA ARG A 273 13.63 -12.67 -2.32
C ARG A 273 13.04 -14.06 -2.33
N LEU A 274 11.74 -14.15 -2.14
CA LEU A 274 10.97 -15.34 -2.52
C LEU A 274 10.69 -15.25 -4.01
N LEU A 275 11.14 -16.20 -4.81
CA LEU A 275 10.93 -16.22 -6.26
C LEU A 275 10.11 -17.44 -6.66
N SER A 276 9.01 -17.23 -7.38
CA SER A 276 8.22 -18.32 -7.93
C SER A 276 7.98 -18.15 -9.43
N LYS A 277 8.39 -19.15 -10.22
CA LYS A 277 8.24 -19.18 -11.68
C LYS A 277 6.90 -19.78 -12.14
N GLN A 278 5.97 -19.98 -11.22
CA GLN A 278 4.63 -20.48 -11.54
C GLN A 278 3.77 -19.34 -12.05
N LEU A 279 3.17 -19.51 -13.22
CA LEU A 279 2.40 -18.48 -13.93
C LEU A 279 1.09 -18.11 -13.21
N LYS A 280 0.47 -19.08 -12.54
CA LYS A 280 -0.71 -18.89 -11.71
C LYS A 280 -0.30 -19.01 -10.26
N ASN A 281 -0.40 -17.91 -9.53
CA ASN A 281 0.28 -17.75 -8.25
C ASN A 281 -0.42 -16.74 -7.34
N GLY A 282 0.19 -16.48 -6.19
CA GLY A 282 -0.27 -15.50 -5.22
C GLY A 282 0.24 -15.79 -3.83
N GLY A 283 -0.37 -15.14 -2.85
CA GLY A 283 -0.17 -15.43 -1.45
C GLY A 283 -1.30 -14.94 -0.57
N VAL A 284 -1.37 -15.50 0.64
CA VAL A 284 -2.21 -15.02 1.73
C VAL A 284 -1.31 -14.45 2.82
N VAL A 285 -1.65 -13.28 3.32
CA VAL A 285 -0.96 -12.58 4.39
C VAL A 285 -1.92 -12.48 5.57
N GLN A 286 -1.44 -12.81 6.77
CA GLN A 286 -2.12 -12.54 8.03
C GLN A 286 -1.11 -11.89 8.98
N ILE A 287 -1.46 -10.72 9.49
CA ILE A 287 -0.64 -9.97 10.43
C ILE A 287 -1.33 -9.92 11.78
N ALA A 288 -0.55 -9.83 12.86
CA ALA A 288 -1.05 -9.49 14.19
C ALA A 288 0.04 -8.76 14.99
N PRO A 289 -0.32 -7.90 15.97
CA PRO A 289 0.65 -7.35 16.88
C PRO A 289 1.14 -8.44 17.86
N ALA A 290 2.42 -8.39 18.24
CA ALA A 290 3.01 -9.37 19.14
C ALA A 290 2.32 -9.41 20.52
N ALA A 291 1.82 -8.27 20.99
CA ALA A 291 1.11 -8.15 22.26
C ALA A 291 -0.20 -8.99 22.35
N ASP A 292 -0.79 -9.37 21.20
CA ASP A 292 -2.01 -10.19 21.17
C ASP A 292 -1.71 -11.67 21.46
N TYR A 293 -0.43 -12.07 21.51
CA TYR A 293 -0.01 -13.46 21.68
C TYR A 293 1.03 -13.61 22.79
N ALA A 294 0.87 -14.65 23.60
CA ALA A 294 1.85 -14.99 24.64
C ALA A 294 3.25 -15.32 24.07
N SER A 295 3.32 -15.75 22.82
CA SER A 295 4.58 -16.03 22.12
C SER A 295 4.40 -16.15 20.61
N PHE A 296 5.51 -16.12 19.87
CA PHE A 296 5.54 -16.41 18.43
C PHE A 296 4.96 -17.79 18.08
N GLU A 297 5.19 -18.80 18.94
CA GLU A 297 4.62 -20.14 18.75
C GLU A 297 3.09 -20.15 18.96
N ALA A 298 2.57 -19.34 19.89
CA ALA A 298 1.13 -19.20 20.06
C ALA A 298 0.48 -18.57 18.82
N PHE A 299 1.13 -17.56 18.24
CA PHE A 299 0.71 -16.98 16.95
C PHE A 299 0.72 -18.01 15.82
N LYS A 300 1.83 -18.75 15.65
CA LYS A 300 1.95 -19.83 14.65
C LYS A 300 0.84 -20.86 14.81
N LYS A 301 0.54 -21.26 16.05
CA LYS A 301 -0.53 -22.21 16.35
C LYS A 301 -1.90 -21.65 15.96
N ALA A 302 -2.18 -20.39 16.27
CA ALA A 302 -3.45 -19.74 15.94
C ALA A 302 -3.65 -19.65 14.42
N VAL A 303 -2.65 -19.17 13.68
CA VAL A 303 -2.73 -19.04 12.21
C VAL A 303 -2.90 -20.41 11.54
N LYS A 304 -2.18 -21.45 12.01
CA LYS A 304 -2.32 -22.81 11.45
C LYS A 304 -3.71 -23.43 11.66
N ALA A 305 -4.48 -22.93 12.62
CA ALA A 305 -5.85 -23.37 12.86
C ALA A 305 -6.88 -22.67 11.96
N LEU A 306 -6.49 -21.62 11.23
CA LEU A 306 -7.40 -20.86 10.38
C LEU A 306 -7.84 -21.68 9.15
N PRO A 307 -9.14 -21.70 8.82
CA PRO A 307 -9.62 -22.23 7.56
C PRO A 307 -8.97 -21.50 6.36
N LEU A 308 -8.22 -22.25 5.57
CA LEU A 308 -7.61 -21.79 4.32
C LEU A 308 -7.83 -22.83 3.22
N GLN A 309 -8.42 -22.39 2.11
CA GLN A 309 -8.50 -23.14 0.87
C GLN A 309 -7.92 -22.28 -0.24
N ALA A 310 -6.94 -22.81 -0.97
CA ALA A 310 -6.32 -22.11 -2.07
C ALA A 310 -6.18 -23.03 -3.28
N THR A 311 -6.35 -22.47 -4.48
CA THR A 311 -6.13 -23.16 -5.75
C THR A 311 -5.41 -22.24 -6.73
N THR A 312 -4.61 -22.81 -7.63
CA THR A 312 -4.01 -22.10 -8.77
C THR A 312 -4.68 -22.48 -10.10
N LYS A 313 -5.69 -23.36 -10.07
CA LYS A 313 -6.39 -23.87 -11.27
C LYS A 313 -7.93 -23.86 -11.07
N PRO A 314 -8.71 -23.54 -12.13
CA PRO A 314 -8.27 -23.04 -13.43
C PRO A 314 -7.74 -21.59 -13.36
N LYS A 315 -8.11 -20.82 -12.34
CA LYS A 315 -7.54 -19.51 -11.99
C LYS A 315 -7.04 -19.54 -10.54
N PRO A 316 -6.11 -18.65 -10.14
CA PRO A 316 -5.79 -18.43 -8.74
C PRO A 316 -7.04 -18.01 -7.95
N GLY A 317 -7.24 -18.64 -6.80
CA GLY A 317 -8.34 -18.30 -5.90
C GLY A 317 -8.10 -18.77 -4.47
N VAL A 318 -8.63 -18.00 -3.52
CA VAL A 318 -8.46 -18.21 -2.08
C VAL A 318 -9.79 -18.00 -1.36
N ARG A 319 -10.11 -18.92 -0.45
CA ARG A 319 -11.09 -18.73 0.64
C ARG A 319 -10.31 -18.82 1.96
N PHE A 320 -10.26 -17.74 2.71
CA PHE A 320 -9.48 -17.62 3.94
C PHE A 320 -10.33 -17.00 5.06
N THR A 321 -10.21 -17.51 6.29
CA THR A 321 -10.78 -16.86 7.47
C THR A 321 -9.67 -16.19 8.25
N SER A 322 -9.74 -14.88 8.45
CA SER A 322 -8.71 -14.12 9.17
C SER A 322 -8.73 -14.43 10.67
N LEU A 323 -7.67 -14.02 11.38
CA LEU A 323 -7.61 -14.08 12.86
C LEU A 323 -8.78 -13.35 13.54
N ARG A 324 -9.35 -12.36 12.87
CA ARG A 324 -10.50 -11.56 13.33
C ARG A 324 -11.85 -12.16 12.94
N GLY A 325 -11.85 -13.32 12.28
CA GLY A 325 -13.05 -14.09 11.94
C GLY A 325 -13.72 -13.69 10.63
N ALA A 326 -13.14 -12.77 9.85
CA ALA A 326 -13.68 -12.39 8.55
C ALA A 326 -13.39 -13.47 7.51
N GLN A 327 -14.42 -13.97 6.83
CA GLN A 327 -14.28 -14.88 5.71
C GLN A 327 -14.04 -14.08 4.42
N MET A 328 -12.83 -14.15 3.88
CA MET A 328 -12.41 -13.53 2.63
C MET A 328 -12.49 -14.56 1.50
N GLU A 329 -13.16 -14.21 0.40
CA GLU A 329 -13.19 -15.00 -0.83
C GLU A 329 -12.70 -14.15 -1.99
N PHE A 330 -11.67 -14.61 -2.68
CA PHE A 330 -11.10 -13.88 -3.81
C PHE A 330 -10.60 -14.85 -4.88
N THR A 331 -11.17 -14.75 -6.08
CA THR A 331 -10.73 -15.44 -7.29
C THR A 331 -10.28 -14.38 -8.30
N TYR A 332 -9.20 -14.65 -9.02
CA TYR A 332 -8.68 -13.73 -10.03
C TYR A 332 -9.72 -13.37 -11.10
N ASP A 333 -9.87 -12.09 -11.41
CA ASP A 333 -10.90 -11.44 -12.25
C ASP A 333 -12.34 -11.49 -11.70
N GLU A 334 -12.54 -11.86 -10.44
CA GLU A 334 -13.85 -11.81 -9.80
C GLU A 334 -13.88 -10.73 -8.72
N THR A 335 -15.08 -10.22 -8.42
CA THR A 335 -15.25 -9.27 -7.32
C THR A 335 -15.06 -10.01 -5.99
N PRO A 336 -14.12 -9.58 -5.12
CA PRO A 336 -13.90 -10.21 -3.84
C PRO A 336 -15.14 -10.13 -2.94
N ARG A 337 -15.22 -11.02 -1.96
CA ARG A 337 -16.29 -11.05 -0.96
C ARG A 337 -15.72 -11.09 0.46
N VAL A 338 -16.43 -10.44 1.39
CA VAL A 338 -16.23 -10.59 2.83
C VAL A 338 -17.53 -11.10 3.44
N ASN A 339 -17.48 -12.21 4.18
CA ASN A 339 -18.65 -12.82 4.81
C ASN A 339 -19.81 -13.03 3.83
N GLY A 340 -19.49 -13.50 2.62
CA GLY A 340 -20.45 -13.71 1.53
C GLY A 340 -20.89 -12.44 0.76
N VAL A 341 -20.61 -11.25 1.28
CA VAL A 341 -21.00 -9.97 0.67
C VAL A 341 -19.91 -9.50 -0.29
N ALA A 342 -20.30 -9.23 -1.55
CA ALA A 342 -19.39 -8.68 -2.55
C ALA A 342 -18.97 -7.25 -2.20
N VAL A 343 -17.70 -6.94 -2.46
CA VAL A 343 -17.16 -5.60 -2.24
C VAL A 343 -17.79 -4.60 -3.21
N ASP A 344 -18.39 -3.54 -2.68
CA ASP A 344 -19.04 -2.49 -3.46
C ASP A 344 -18.05 -1.38 -3.85
N TYR A 345 -17.30 -1.62 -4.93
CA TYR A 345 -16.41 -0.61 -5.52
C TYR A 345 -17.15 0.53 -6.22
N GLU A 346 -18.43 0.36 -6.56
CA GLU A 346 -19.20 1.38 -7.28
C GLU A 346 -19.48 2.57 -6.36
N ASN A 347 -19.98 2.28 -5.15
CA ASN A 347 -20.35 3.24 -4.11
C ASN A 347 -19.20 3.57 -3.14
N TRP A 348 -17.96 3.20 -3.46
CA TRP A 348 -16.79 3.54 -2.67
C TRP A 348 -16.61 5.07 -2.59
N PRO A 349 -16.62 5.68 -1.38
CA PRO A 349 -16.47 7.13 -1.19
C PRO A 349 -15.11 7.65 -1.66
N LEU A 350 -14.95 8.98 -1.71
CA LEU A 350 -13.65 9.58 -2.00
C LEU A 350 -12.67 9.31 -0.85
N PHE A 351 -13.15 9.48 0.37
CA PHE A 351 -12.49 9.14 1.63
C PHE A 351 -13.49 8.54 2.60
N ASP A 352 -13.11 7.48 3.29
CA ASP A 352 -13.92 6.85 4.31
C ASP A 352 -13.05 6.26 5.42
N GLY A 353 -13.21 6.76 6.64
CA GLY A 353 -12.50 6.34 7.84
C GLY A 353 -12.95 7.15 9.05
N PRO A 354 -12.45 6.84 10.27
CA PRO A 354 -12.91 7.52 11.48
C PRO A 354 -12.51 9.00 11.53
N PHE A 355 -11.39 9.35 10.90
CA PHE A 355 -10.83 10.71 10.94
C PHE A 355 -11.22 11.58 9.75
N MET A 356 -11.61 10.97 8.64
CA MET A 356 -11.80 11.69 7.38
C MET A 356 -12.90 11.04 6.54
N HIS A 357 -13.83 11.87 6.05
CA HIS A 357 -14.89 11.43 5.17
C HIS A 357 -15.13 12.43 4.02
N ALA A 358 -15.37 11.91 2.82
CA ALA A 358 -15.81 12.71 1.68
C ALA A 358 -16.53 11.84 0.65
N ASP A 359 -17.71 12.28 0.22
CA ASP A 359 -18.40 11.67 -0.92
C ASP A 359 -17.75 12.04 -2.25
N LYS A 360 -17.80 11.11 -3.21
CA LYS A 360 -17.32 11.36 -4.58
C LYS A 360 -18.09 12.53 -5.20
N GLY A 361 -17.36 13.58 -5.60
CA GLY A 361 -17.92 14.73 -6.30
C GLY A 361 -18.59 15.77 -5.40
N SER A 362 -18.64 15.56 -4.09
CA SER A 362 -19.21 16.53 -3.12
C SER A 362 -18.45 17.86 -3.08
N ARG A 363 -17.15 17.82 -3.38
CA ARG A 363 -16.21 18.94 -3.18
C ARG A 363 -16.18 19.40 -1.71
N LYS A 364 -16.43 18.48 -0.78
CA LYS A 364 -16.34 18.69 0.66
C LYS A 364 -15.40 17.65 1.28
N LEU A 365 -14.66 18.06 2.31
CA LEU A 365 -13.90 17.17 3.17
C LEU A 365 -14.31 17.40 4.61
N GLU A 366 -14.71 16.34 5.29
CA GLU A 366 -14.95 16.37 6.73
C GLU A 366 -13.79 15.70 7.45
N LEU A 367 -13.25 16.40 8.44
CA LEU A 367 -12.24 15.92 9.38
C LEU A 367 -12.85 15.80 10.78
N ARG A 368 -12.52 14.72 11.47
CA ARG A 368 -13.06 14.36 12.79
C ARG A 368 -11.92 13.96 13.71
N TYR A 369 -11.83 14.54 14.88
CA TYR A 369 -10.92 14.07 15.93
C TYR A 369 -11.54 14.34 17.31
N GLY A 370 -11.83 13.28 18.07
CA GLY A 370 -12.62 13.41 19.30
C GLY A 370 -13.94 14.17 19.05
N LYS A 371 -14.13 15.30 19.74
CA LYS A 371 -15.26 16.21 19.55
C LYS A 371 -15.02 17.31 18.52
N LEU A 372 -13.77 17.50 18.09
CA LEU A 372 -13.42 18.52 17.11
C LEU A 372 -13.86 18.07 15.71
N ARG A 373 -14.48 19.00 14.99
CA ARG A 373 -14.92 18.82 13.61
C ARG A 373 -14.38 19.96 12.77
N ARG A 374 -13.95 19.64 11.56
CA ARG A 374 -13.52 20.63 10.58
C ARG A 374 -14.01 20.24 9.20
N VAL A 375 -14.62 21.18 8.48
CA VAL A 375 -15.15 20.97 7.13
C VAL A 375 -14.51 21.93 6.14
N LEU A 376 -13.95 21.38 5.06
CA LEU A 376 -13.48 22.13 3.90
C LEU A 376 -14.56 22.08 2.83
N ASP A 377 -15.33 23.16 2.62
CA ASP A 377 -16.37 23.22 1.59
C ASP A 377 -15.89 24.04 0.39
N PHE A 378 -15.44 23.36 -0.67
CA PHE A 378 -14.94 24.03 -1.88
C PHE A 378 -16.06 24.63 -2.74
N ASN A 379 -17.34 24.30 -2.49
CA ASN A 379 -18.46 24.95 -3.17
C ASN A 379 -18.63 26.38 -2.67
N ALA A 380 -18.55 26.56 -1.35
CA ALA A 380 -18.61 27.87 -0.70
C ALA A 380 -17.23 28.55 -0.56
N VAL A 381 -16.14 27.80 -0.80
CA VAL A 381 -14.75 28.21 -0.49
C VAL A 381 -14.64 28.62 0.99
N LYS A 382 -15.19 27.78 1.86
CA LYS A 382 -15.33 28.02 3.30
C LYS A 382 -14.65 26.91 4.09
N ILE A 383 -14.10 27.28 5.23
CA ILE A 383 -13.66 26.36 6.28
C ILE A 383 -14.54 26.61 7.50
N GLU A 384 -15.05 25.55 8.09
CA GLU A 384 -15.82 25.58 9.34
C GLU A 384 -15.17 24.65 10.35
N GLU A 385 -15.10 25.08 11.61
CA GLU A 385 -14.54 24.30 12.71
C GLU A 385 -15.37 24.52 13.97
N TRP A 386 -15.69 23.44 14.68
CA TRP A 386 -16.49 23.47 15.90
C TRP A 386 -16.21 22.25 16.79
N VAL A 387 -16.69 22.31 18.04
CA VAL A 387 -16.62 21.22 19.01
C VAL A 387 -18.04 20.71 19.28
N GLU A 388 -18.26 19.39 19.16
CA GLU A 388 -19.54 18.71 19.41
C GLU A 388 -19.94 18.57 20.90
#